data_AF-A0A645FJG0-F1
#
_entry.id   AF-A0A645FJG0-F1
#
_cell.length_a   1.000
_cell.length_b   1.000
_cell.length_c   1.000
_cell.angle_alpha   90.00
_cell.angle_beta   90.00
_cell.angle_gamma   90.00
#
_symmetry.space_group_name_H-M   'P 1'
#
loop_
_entity.id
_entity.type
_entity.pdbx_description
1 polymer ?
#
loop_
_entity_poly.entity_id
_entity_poly.type
_entity_poly.pdbx_seq_one_letter_code
_entity_poly.pdbx_strand_id
1 'polypeptide(L)'
;MFSDRIITDYNAVELFKNTYIYPLPYQFWYIRALMINVVISPIIYYVIDKLKDKALLVITVFWFFDVIYYPILMFAIGACFAVGNFDIYFNKYKDKGYLFGLGFILAIILKTILIYMPKIPNYEYVLLLAENIIILCGIPFAWFVYDVIGERFKNKFDLGKEMRLAKYGIFIYFFHIPLQSIIKKVWFKVMPISSTSSLIIFFVAPIITITICACVAIFMRKYMTKIYMLLTGGR
;
A
#
# COMPACT_ATOMS: atom_id res chain seq x y z
N MET A 1 -3.30 -13.23 12.21
CA MET A 1 -3.97 -14.53 12.38
C MET A 1 -3.09 -15.53 11.64
N PHE A 2 -2.10 -16.10 12.33
CA PHE A 2 -1.34 -17.22 11.78
C PHE A 2 -2.22 -18.46 11.98
N SER A 3 -2.29 -19.33 10.97
CA SER A 3 -2.98 -20.63 11.06
C SER A 3 -2.62 -21.33 12.37
N ASP A 4 -3.62 -21.88 13.07
CA ASP A 4 -3.43 -22.69 14.28
C ASP A 4 -2.77 -24.06 13.98
N ARG A 5 -2.57 -24.40 12.69
CA ARG A 5 -1.82 -25.59 12.28
C ARG A 5 -0.34 -25.31 12.16
N ILE A 6 0.46 -26.22 12.71
CA ILE A 6 1.92 -26.18 12.64
C ILE A 6 2.33 -26.52 11.20
N ILE A 7 3.34 -25.82 10.66
CA ILE A 7 3.82 -26.00 9.28
C ILE A 7 4.23 -27.47 9.00
N THR A 8 4.60 -28.21 10.05
CA THR A 8 4.96 -29.64 10.00
C THR A 8 3.81 -30.54 9.55
N ASP A 9 2.56 -30.09 9.68
CA ASP A 9 1.38 -30.90 9.39
C ASP A 9 0.90 -30.74 7.95
N TYR A 10 1.56 -29.88 7.15
CA TYR A 10 1.17 -29.60 5.78
C TYR A 10 1.80 -30.60 4.80
N ASN A 11 0.99 -31.16 3.91
CA ASN A 11 1.50 -31.96 2.80
C ASN A 11 2.14 -31.06 1.71
N ALA A 12 3.00 -31.57 0.84
CA ALA A 12 3.72 -30.79 -0.17
C ALA A 12 2.79 -29.94 -1.07
N VAL A 13 1.63 -30.47 -1.44
CA VAL A 13 0.60 -29.76 -2.21
C VAL A 13 -0.01 -28.60 -1.41
N GLU A 14 -0.26 -28.83 -0.12
CA GLU A 14 -0.79 -27.78 0.74
C GLU A 14 0.26 -26.71 0.99
N LEU A 15 1.53 -27.09 1.18
CA LEU A 15 2.64 -26.15 1.34
C LEU A 15 2.82 -25.27 0.10
N PHE A 16 2.70 -25.86 -1.11
CA PHE A 16 2.71 -25.10 -2.36
C PHE A 16 1.50 -24.15 -2.47
N LYS A 17 0.27 -24.64 -2.24
CA LYS A 17 -0.94 -23.81 -2.25
C LYS A 17 -0.83 -22.66 -1.24
N ASN A 18 -0.33 -22.93 -0.06
CA ASN A 18 -0.22 -21.98 1.04
C ASN A 18 1.01 -21.07 0.98
N THR A 19 1.89 -21.28 0.01
CA THR A 19 3.01 -20.38 -0.29
C THR A 19 2.66 -19.44 -1.43
N TYR A 20 2.04 -19.96 -2.50
CA TYR A 20 1.88 -19.22 -3.76
C TYR A 20 0.44 -18.80 -4.08
N ILE A 21 -0.57 -19.55 -3.63
CA ILE A 21 -1.98 -19.30 -3.98
C ILE A 21 -2.68 -18.57 -2.82
N TYR A 22 -2.51 -19.07 -1.60
CA TYR A 22 -3.05 -18.52 -0.36
C TYR A 22 -1.91 -18.33 0.64
N PRO A 23 -1.06 -17.30 0.44
CA PRO A 23 0.14 -17.15 1.24
C PRO A 23 -0.17 -17.10 2.74
N LEU A 24 0.42 -18.02 3.52
CA LEU A 24 0.32 -18.06 4.99
C LEU A 24 0.76 -16.72 5.61
N PRO A 25 1.87 -16.11 5.15
CA PRO A 25 2.23 -14.77 5.56
C PRO A 25 1.44 -13.78 4.70
N TYR A 26 0.56 -12.99 5.33
CA TYR A 26 -0.23 -11.97 4.65
C TYR A 26 0.61 -11.10 3.72
N GLN A 27 1.84 -10.73 4.10
CA GLN A 27 2.80 -9.93 3.33
C GLN A 27 3.04 -10.44 1.90
N PHE A 28 2.81 -11.71 1.58
CA PHE A 28 3.02 -12.18 0.20
C PHE A 28 1.81 -11.94 -0.71
N TRP A 29 0.69 -11.43 -0.19
CA TRP A 29 -0.49 -11.08 -0.99
C TRP A 29 -0.15 -10.10 -2.13
N TYR A 30 0.68 -9.10 -1.85
CA TYR A 30 1.11 -8.10 -2.83
C TYR A 30 2.01 -8.70 -3.91
N ILE A 31 2.95 -9.57 -3.54
CA ILE A 31 3.86 -10.22 -4.49
C ILE A 31 3.08 -11.13 -5.42
N ARG A 32 2.12 -11.90 -4.87
CA ARG A 32 1.19 -12.69 -5.68
C ARG A 32 0.43 -11.81 -6.67
N ALA A 33 -0.13 -10.69 -6.21
CA ALA A 33 -0.83 -9.77 -7.09
C ALA A 33 0.08 -9.19 -8.18
N LEU A 34 1.34 -8.90 -7.85
CA LEU A 34 2.32 -8.42 -8.81
C LEU A 34 2.69 -9.48 -9.87
N MET A 35 2.87 -10.74 -9.46
CA MET A 35 3.10 -11.85 -10.40
C MET A 35 1.94 -12.02 -11.38
N ILE A 36 0.70 -11.94 -10.87
CA ILE A 36 -0.51 -11.99 -11.71
C ILE A 36 -0.52 -10.80 -12.69
N ASN A 37 -0.20 -9.59 -12.22
CA ASN A 37 -0.13 -8.41 -13.06
C ASN A 37 0.90 -8.54 -14.19
N VAL A 38 2.05 -9.17 -13.94
CA VAL A 38 3.06 -9.45 -14.97
C VAL A 38 2.52 -10.41 -16.04
N VAL A 39 1.79 -11.45 -15.65
CA VAL A 39 1.19 -12.40 -16.60
C VAL A 39 0.10 -11.73 -17.45
N ILE A 40 -0.71 -10.86 -16.83
CA ILE A 40 -1.81 -10.14 -17.49
C ILE A 40 -1.32 -8.88 -18.22
N SER A 41 -0.05 -8.47 -18.03
CA SER A 41 0.49 -7.22 -18.59
C SER A 41 0.35 -7.08 -20.11
N PRO A 42 0.45 -8.13 -20.95
CA PRO A 42 0.22 -8.00 -22.39
C PRO A 42 -1.22 -7.56 -22.71
N ILE A 43 -2.20 -8.04 -21.94
CA ILE A 43 -3.62 -7.68 -22.09
C ILE A 43 -3.82 -6.23 -21.65
N ILE A 44 -3.23 -5.84 -20.51
CA ILE A 44 -3.29 -4.46 -20.01
C ILE A 44 -2.69 -3.51 -21.04
N TYR A 45 -1.52 -3.84 -21.60
CA TYR A 45 -0.88 -3.06 -22.64
C TYR A 45 -1.76 -2.92 -23.89
N TYR A 46 -2.35 -4.02 -24.37
CA TYR A 46 -3.25 -3.99 -25.53
C TYR A 46 -4.46 -3.06 -25.31
N VAL A 47 -5.07 -3.10 -24.12
CA VAL A 47 -6.19 -2.22 -23.77
C VAL A 47 -5.75 -0.75 -23.75
N ILE A 48 -4.60 -0.45 -23.15
CA ILE A 48 -4.05 0.91 -23.07
C ILE A 48 -3.69 1.44 -24.45
N ASP A 49 -3.02 0.66 -25.29
CA ASP A 49 -2.63 1.07 -26.63
C ASP A 49 -3.85 1.36 -27.53
N LYS A 50 -4.93 0.58 -27.39
CA LYS A 50 -6.18 0.80 -28.12
C LYS A 50 -6.95 2.03 -27.64
N LEU A 51 -7.03 2.24 -26.32
CA LEU A 51 -7.83 3.32 -25.74
C LEU A 51 -7.06 4.65 -25.61
N LYS A 52 -5.72 4.61 -25.67
CA LYS A 52 -4.82 5.76 -25.54
C LYS A 52 -5.18 6.64 -24.33
N ASP A 53 -5.40 7.93 -24.53
CA ASP A 53 -5.71 8.89 -23.47
C ASP A 53 -7.00 8.56 -22.70
N LYS A 54 -7.93 7.80 -23.32
CA LYS A 54 -9.17 7.37 -22.68
C LYS A 54 -8.96 6.17 -21.75
N ALA A 55 -7.83 5.45 -21.85
CA ALA A 55 -7.56 4.24 -21.07
C ALA A 55 -7.64 4.51 -19.57
N LEU A 56 -7.03 5.61 -19.11
CA LEU A 56 -7.01 5.99 -17.69
C LEU A 56 -8.43 6.18 -17.14
N LEU A 57 -9.29 6.89 -17.88
CA LEU A 57 -10.67 7.13 -17.47
C LEU A 57 -11.46 5.81 -17.41
N VAL A 58 -11.40 5.01 -18.48
CA VAL A 58 -12.13 3.74 -18.56
C VAL A 58 -11.72 2.79 -17.44
N ILE A 59 -10.42 2.60 -17.21
CA ILE A 59 -9.91 1.68 -16.18
C ILE A 59 -10.30 2.17 -14.77
N THR A 60 -10.25 3.49 -14.52
CA THR A 60 -10.66 4.07 -13.24
C THR A 60 -12.16 3.89 -12.99
N VAL A 61 -13.00 4.08 -14.00
CA VAL A 61 -14.47 3.87 -13.88
C VAL A 61 -14.80 2.42 -13.60
N PHE A 62 -14.17 1.47 -14.31
CA PHE A 62 -14.42 0.04 -14.09
C PHE A 62 -13.99 -0.40 -12.68
N TRP A 63 -12.86 0.11 -12.18
CA TRP A 63 -12.47 -0.12 -10.79
C TRP A 63 -13.43 0.52 -9.77
N PHE A 64 -13.93 1.74 -10.05
CA PHE A 64 -14.84 2.44 -9.14
C PHE A 64 -16.11 1.63 -8.85
N PHE A 65 -16.57 0.85 -9.83
CA PHE A 65 -17.72 -0.06 -9.71
C PHE A 65 -17.32 -1.51 -9.37
N ASP A 66 -16.12 -1.73 -8.83
CA ASP A 66 -15.60 -3.04 -8.38
C ASP A 66 -15.50 -4.11 -9.48
N VAL A 67 -15.39 -3.70 -10.75
CA VAL A 67 -15.21 -4.63 -11.89
C VAL A 67 -13.74 -5.06 -12.02
N ILE A 68 -12.81 -4.18 -11.65
CA ILE A 68 -11.36 -4.42 -11.74
C ILE A 68 -10.78 -4.51 -10.33
N TYR A 69 -10.00 -5.56 -10.08
CA TYR A 69 -9.32 -5.74 -8.80
C TYR A 69 -8.26 -4.65 -8.54
N TYR A 70 -8.21 -4.11 -7.31
CA TYR A 70 -7.40 -2.94 -6.94
C TYR A 70 -5.90 -3.02 -7.34
N PRO A 71 -5.17 -4.13 -7.12
CA PRO A 71 -3.79 -4.26 -7.58
C PRO A 71 -3.62 -4.19 -9.10
N ILE A 72 -4.61 -4.67 -9.86
CA ILE A 72 -4.61 -4.58 -11.33
C ILE A 72 -4.81 -3.11 -11.74
N LEU A 73 -5.74 -2.40 -11.10
CA LEU A 73 -5.95 -0.96 -11.32
C LEU A 73 -4.64 -0.19 -11.11
N MET A 74 -4.00 -0.32 -9.95
CA MET A 74 -2.80 0.47 -9.63
C MET A 74 -1.66 0.21 -10.60
N PHE A 75 -1.49 -1.05 -11.03
CA PHE A 75 -0.53 -1.40 -12.07
C PHE A 75 -0.91 -0.78 -13.42
N ALA A 76 -2.18 -0.85 -13.81
CA ALA A 76 -2.67 -0.29 -15.06
C ALA A 76 -2.60 1.24 -15.12
N ILE A 77 -2.88 1.95 -14.02
CA ILE A 77 -2.68 3.41 -13.92
C ILE A 77 -1.20 3.76 -14.14
N GLY A 78 -0.29 3.04 -13.49
CA GLY A 78 1.16 3.21 -13.71
C GLY A 78 1.57 2.95 -15.16
N ALA A 79 0.99 1.91 -15.80
CA ALA A 79 1.21 1.63 -17.21
C ALA A 79 0.64 2.72 -18.13
N CYS A 80 -0.54 3.28 -17.82
CA CYS A 80 -1.11 4.42 -18.55
C CYS A 80 -0.17 5.62 -18.52
N PHE A 81 0.39 5.94 -17.35
CA PHE A 81 1.36 7.04 -17.22
C PHE A 81 2.65 6.77 -17.97
N ALA A 82 3.18 5.54 -17.91
CA ALA A 82 4.41 5.17 -18.60
C ALA A 82 4.27 5.14 -20.13
N VAL A 83 3.14 4.65 -20.65
CA VAL A 83 2.89 4.52 -22.10
C VAL A 83 2.37 5.83 -22.70
N GLY A 84 1.50 6.54 -21.99
CA GLY A 84 0.84 7.75 -22.47
C GLY A 84 1.65 9.04 -22.34
N ASN A 85 2.89 9.00 -21.85
CA ASN A 85 3.73 10.18 -21.60
C ASN A 85 3.01 11.31 -20.84
N PHE A 86 2.17 10.95 -19.87
CA PHE A 86 1.48 11.93 -19.04
C PHE A 86 2.49 12.67 -18.15
N ASP A 87 2.32 13.98 -18.00
CA ASP A 87 3.07 14.74 -17.00
C ASP A 87 2.58 14.35 -15.61
N ILE A 88 3.50 13.84 -14.79
CA ILE A 88 3.24 13.30 -13.46
C ILE A 88 3.30 14.42 -12.40
N TYR A 89 3.85 15.58 -12.75
CA TYR A 89 3.99 16.70 -11.82
C TYR A 89 2.69 17.51 -11.72
N PHE A 90 2.20 17.72 -10.49
CA PHE A 90 1.02 18.54 -10.25
C PHE A 90 1.29 20.05 -10.30
N ASN A 91 2.42 20.48 -10.88
CA ASN A 91 2.84 21.89 -10.95
C ASN A 91 1.78 22.79 -11.58
N LYS A 92 1.03 22.28 -12.57
CA LYS A 92 -0.08 23.01 -13.21
C LYS A 92 -1.29 23.22 -12.31
N TYR A 93 -1.46 22.39 -11.28
CA TYR A 93 -2.60 22.41 -10.36
C TYR A 93 -2.20 22.89 -8.96
N LYS A 94 -1.06 23.58 -8.84
CA LYS A 94 -0.49 23.95 -7.55
C LYS A 94 -1.47 24.75 -6.68
N ASP A 95 -2.18 25.68 -7.31
CA ASP A 95 -3.17 26.53 -6.65
C ASP A 95 -4.49 25.82 -6.38
N LYS A 96 -4.72 24.63 -6.95
CA LYS A 96 -5.97 23.86 -6.85
C LYS A 96 -5.83 22.58 -6.03
N GLY A 97 -4.63 22.21 -5.58
CA GLY A 97 -4.41 20.96 -4.85
C GLY A 97 -5.17 20.87 -3.53
N TYR A 98 -5.55 22.02 -2.93
CA TYR A 98 -6.43 22.05 -1.76
C TYR A 98 -7.81 21.43 -2.04
N LEU A 99 -8.29 21.43 -3.28
CA LEU A 99 -9.57 20.81 -3.66
C LEU A 99 -9.52 19.29 -3.51
N PHE A 100 -8.38 18.65 -3.81
CA PHE A 100 -8.21 17.21 -3.56
C PHE A 100 -8.22 16.91 -2.06
N GLY A 101 -7.60 17.76 -1.25
CA GLY A 101 -7.62 17.65 0.20
C GLY A 101 -9.02 17.82 0.79
N LEU A 102 -9.76 18.84 0.34
CA LEU A 102 -11.15 19.05 0.71
C LEU A 102 -12.02 17.85 0.32
N GLY A 103 -11.89 17.36 -0.92
CA GLY A 103 -12.58 16.15 -1.38
C GLY A 103 -12.26 14.92 -0.53
N PHE A 104 -10.99 14.73 -0.16
CA PHE A 104 -10.57 13.64 0.72
C PHE A 104 -11.20 13.71 2.12
N ILE A 105 -11.18 14.89 2.75
CA ILE A 105 -11.80 15.08 4.07
C ILE A 105 -13.32 14.88 4.01
N LEU A 106 -13.99 15.43 2.99
CA LEU A 106 -15.42 15.24 2.78
C LEU A 106 -15.77 13.76 2.56
N ALA A 107 -14.96 13.03 1.80
CA ALA A 107 -15.16 11.60 1.57
C ALA A 107 -14.99 10.78 2.86
N ILE A 108 -14.04 11.13 3.74
CA ILE A 108 -13.88 10.51 5.06
C ILE A 108 -15.11 10.77 5.93
N ILE A 109 -15.58 12.02 5.98
CA ILE A 109 -16.77 12.39 6.75
C ILE A 109 -17.99 11.62 6.22
N LEU A 110 -18.17 11.58 4.89
CA LEU A 110 -19.24 10.82 4.24
C LEU A 110 -19.21 9.34 4.63
N LYS A 111 -18.07 8.65 4.48
CA LYS A 111 -17.95 7.24 4.87
C LYS A 111 -18.22 7.04 6.36
N THR A 112 -17.75 7.95 7.21
CA THR A 112 -17.98 7.89 8.67
C THR A 112 -19.47 7.98 9.00
N ILE A 113 -20.21 8.90 8.38
CA ILE A 113 -21.66 9.03 8.56
C ILE A 113 -22.36 7.76 8.06
N LEU A 114 -21.98 7.26 6.88
CA LEU A 114 -22.57 6.05 6.30
C LEU A 114 -22.40 4.84 7.22
N ILE A 115 -21.25 4.68 7.89
CA ILE A 115 -21.02 3.57 8.84
C ILE A 115 -22.13 3.52 9.92
N TYR A 116 -22.60 4.67 10.42
CA TYR A 116 -23.65 4.75 11.44
C TYR A 116 -25.08 4.62 10.90
N MET A 117 -25.27 4.44 9.59
CA MET A 117 -26.57 4.31 8.92
C MET A 117 -26.76 2.93 8.27
N PRO A 118 -26.82 1.82 9.04
CA PRO A 118 -26.88 0.46 8.50
C PRO A 118 -28.18 0.12 7.77
N LYS A 119 -29.23 0.95 7.89
CA LYS A 119 -30.55 0.72 7.27
C LYS A 119 -30.62 1.12 5.80
N ILE A 120 -29.52 1.58 5.20
CA ILE A 120 -29.48 1.99 3.78
C ILE A 120 -29.53 0.74 2.88
N PRO A 121 -30.31 0.75 1.78
CA PRO A 121 -30.30 -0.34 0.81
C PRO A 121 -28.89 -0.54 0.23
N ASN A 122 -28.47 -1.80 0.08
CA ASN A 122 -27.13 -2.14 -0.43
C ASN A 122 -25.99 -1.48 0.37
N TYR A 123 -26.15 -1.40 1.70
CA TYR A 123 -25.21 -0.78 2.64
C TYR A 123 -23.73 -1.10 2.35
N GLU A 124 -23.38 -2.37 2.15
CA GLU A 124 -21.99 -2.78 1.90
C GLU A 124 -21.44 -2.18 0.60
N TYR A 125 -22.23 -2.16 -0.47
CA TYR A 125 -21.85 -1.58 -1.75
C TYR A 125 -21.74 -0.05 -1.65
N VAL A 126 -22.63 0.60 -0.92
CA VAL A 126 -22.56 2.05 -0.66
C VAL A 126 -21.29 2.42 0.12
N LEU A 127 -20.92 1.60 1.12
CA LEU A 127 -19.66 1.77 1.84
C LEU A 127 -18.43 1.58 0.95
N LEU A 128 -18.46 0.60 0.05
CA LEU A 128 -17.41 0.37 -0.93
C LEU A 128 -17.24 1.58 -1.87
N LEU A 129 -18.33 2.12 -2.40
CA LEU A 129 -18.29 3.32 -3.23
C LEU A 129 -17.72 4.52 -2.46
N ALA A 130 -18.11 4.71 -1.20
CA ALA A 130 -17.56 5.76 -0.36
C ALA A 130 -16.04 5.58 -0.14
N GLU A 131 -15.57 4.35 0.02
CA GLU A 131 -14.14 4.04 0.08
C GLU A 131 -13.42 4.36 -1.23
N ASN A 132 -14.01 4.02 -2.38
CA ASN A 132 -13.44 4.33 -3.68
C ASN A 132 -13.31 5.84 -3.90
N ILE A 133 -14.25 6.66 -3.40
CA ILE A 133 -14.15 8.13 -3.42
C ILE A 133 -12.97 8.60 -2.55
N ILE A 134 -12.80 8.03 -1.35
CA ILE A 134 -11.66 8.35 -0.47
C ILE A 134 -10.34 8.08 -1.19
N ILE A 135 -10.21 6.94 -1.85
CA ILE A 135 -8.99 6.58 -2.60
C ILE A 135 -8.78 7.54 -3.79
N LEU A 136 -9.84 7.84 -4.54
CA LEU A 136 -9.79 8.71 -5.72
C LEU A 136 -9.38 10.15 -5.38
N CYS A 137 -9.79 10.68 -4.22
CA CYS A 137 -9.33 11.99 -3.75
C CYS A 137 -8.00 11.92 -3.00
N GLY A 138 -7.78 10.85 -2.23
CA GLY A 138 -6.65 10.69 -1.32
C GLY A 138 -5.32 10.45 -2.03
N ILE A 139 -5.30 9.64 -3.09
CA ILE A 139 -4.06 9.38 -3.85
C ILE A 139 -3.53 10.66 -4.51
N PRO A 140 -4.33 11.42 -5.30
CA PRO A 140 -3.87 12.69 -5.85
C PRO A 140 -3.51 13.71 -4.77
N PHE A 141 -4.25 13.75 -3.66
CA PHE A 141 -3.91 14.65 -2.55
C PHE A 141 -2.56 14.31 -1.92
N ALA A 142 -2.28 13.03 -1.65
CA ALA A 142 -0.99 12.59 -1.12
C ALA A 142 0.17 12.92 -2.09
N TRP A 143 -0.05 12.72 -3.39
CA TRP A 143 0.91 13.09 -4.43
C TRP A 143 1.16 14.60 -4.46
N PHE A 144 0.10 15.40 -4.41
CA PHE A 144 0.19 16.84 -4.36
C PHE A 144 0.97 17.34 -3.14
N VAL A 145 0.71 16.77 -1.96
CA VAL A 145 1.46 17.09 -0.74
C VAL A 145 2.94 16.74 -0.88
N TYR A 146 3.25 15.59 -1.51
CA TYR A 146 4.63 15.20 -1.81
C TYR A 146 5.32 16.24 -2.70
N ASP A 147 4.69 16.67 -3.80
CA ASP A 147 5.26 17.67 -4.72
C ASP A 147 5.49 19.02 -4.00
N VAL A 148 4.51 19.51 -3.24
CA VAL A 148 4.60 20.79 -2.51
C VAL A 148 5.69 20.77 -1.44
N ILE A 149 5.80 19.67 -0.67
CA ILE A 149 6.86 19.51 0.33
C ILE A 149 8.22 19.42 -0.37
N GLY A 150 8.33 18.62 -1.43
CA GLY A 150 9.56 18.45 -2.21
C GLY A 150 10.10 19.79 -2.73
N GLU A 151 9.25 20.64 -3.30
CA GLU A 151 9.64 21.96 -3.77
C GLU A 151 9.98 22.93 -2.64
N ARG A 152 9.13 23.02 -1.60
CA ARG A 152 9.33 23.96 -0.48
C ARG A 152 10.60 23.66 0.31
N PHE A 153 10.98 22.38 0.42
CA PHE A 153 12.15 21.95 1.18
C PHE A 153 13.37 21.63 0.32
N LYS A 154 13.31 21.77 -1.01
CA LYS A 154 14.40 21.46 -1.94
C LYS A 154 15.78 22.03 -1.55
N ASN A 155 15.80 23.21 -0.93
CA ASN A 155 17.03 23.90 -0.51
C ASN A 155 17.51 23.55 0.91
N LYS A 156 16.67 22.95 1.77
CA LYS A 156 16.99 22.57 3.16
C LYS A 156 17.04 21.06 3.40
N PHE A 157 16.33 20.29 2.58
CA PHE A 157 16.13 18.87 2.73
C PHE A 157 16.07 18.26 1.33
N ASP A 158 17.15 17.62 0.91
CA ASP A 158 17.18 16.86 -0.33
C ASP A 158 16.44 15.54 -0.09
N LEU A 159 15.11 15.55 -0.28
CA LEU A 159 14.25 14.38 -0.11
C LEU A 159 14.80 13.15 -0.88
N GLY A 160 15.42 13.36 -2.04
CA GLY A 160 16.02 12.29 -2.83
C GLY A 160 17.23 11.63 -2.15
N LYS A 161 18.07 12.42 -1.46
CA LYS A 161 19.16 11.89 -0.62
C LYS A 161 18.65 11.27 0.69
N GLU A 162 17.59 11.81 1.26
CA GLU A 162 16.99 11.33 2.53
C GLU A 162 16.13 10.07 2.33
N MET A 163 15.64 9.83 1.11
CA MET A 163 15.08 8.54 0.67
C MET A 163 16.10 7.38 0.62
N ARG A 164 17.30 7.54 1.19
CA ARG A 164 18.23 6.43 1.47
C ARG A 164 17.55 5.25 2.16
N LEU A 165 16.56 5.54 3.02
CA LEU A 165 15.77 4.51 3.70
C LEU A 165 14.81 3.75 2.78
N ALA A 166 14.36 4.36 1.68
CA ALA A 166 13.47 3.72 0.70
C ALA A 166 14.11 2.48 0.05
N LYS A 167 15.45 2.44 -0.03
CA LYS A 167 16.21 1.27 -0.50
C LYS A 167 15.98 0.02 0.34
N TYR A 168 15.59 0.18 1.61
CA TYR A 168 15.27 -0.92 2.51
C TYR A 168 13.78 -1.25 2.54
N GLY A 169 12.97 -0.64 1.66
CA GLY A 169 11.51 -0.75 1.67
C GLY A 169 11.01 -2.20 1.54
N ILE A 170 11.63 -3.01 0.68
CA ILE A 170 11.27 -4.44 0.51
C ILE A 170 11.51 -5.22 1.80
N PHE A 171 12.64 -4.97 2.47
CA PHE A 171 12.94 -5.61 3.74
C PHE A 171 11.92 -5.20 4.81
N ILE A 172 11.65 -3.90 4.96
CA ILE A 172 10.65 -3.39 5.90
C ILE A 172 9.28 -4.01 5.60
N TYR A 173 8.91 -4.11 4.32
CA TYR A 173 7.65 -4.71 3.88
C TYR A 173 7.49 -6.17 4.35
N PHE A 174 8.52 -7.00 4.27
CA PHE A 174 8.42 -8.38 4.74
C PHE A 174 8.36 -8.51 6.26
N PHE A 175 9.15 -7.71 6.98
CA PHE A 175 9.36 -7.90 8.40
C PHE A 175 8.45 -7.04 9.31
N HIS A 176 7.76 -6.03 8.78
CA HIS A 176 6.98 -5.13 9.65
C HIS A 176 5.80 -5.82 10.34
N ILE A 177 4.98 -6.61 9.64
CA ILE A 177 3.82 -7.29 10.26
C ILE A 177 4.21 -8.31 11.34
N PRO A 178 5.19 -9.23 11.14
CA PRO A 178 5.54 -10.17 12.20
C PRO A 178 6.14 -9.43 13.40
N LEU A 179 6.99 -8.44 13.16
CA LEU A 179 7.60 -7.65 14.23
C LEU A 179 6.56 -6.82 14.99
N GLN A 180 5.63 -6.16 14.30
CA GLN A 180 4.54 -5.42 14.94
C GLN A 180 3.62 -6.35 15.74
N SER A 181 3.43 -7.60 15.30
CA SER A 181 2.69 -8.61 16.07
C SER A 181 3.42 -9.01 17.34
N ILE A 182 4.75 -9.20 17.28
CA ILE A 182 5.59 -9.47 18.45
C ILE A 182 5.55 -8.29 19.43
N ILE A 183 5.77 -7.07 18.95
CA ILE A 183 5.75 -5.84 19.76
C ILE A 183 4.41 -5.69 20.48
N LYS A 184 3.28 -5.87 19.79
CA LYS A 184 1.95 -5.82 20.41
C LYS A 184 1.76 -6.90 21.48
N LYS A 185 2.19 -8.14 21.23
CA LYS A 185 2.11 -9.22 22.23
C LYS A 185 2.94 -8.93 23.46
N VAL A 186 4.16 -8.41 23.28
CA VAL A 186 5.04 -8.02 24.40
C VAL A 186 4.42 -6.85 25.18
N TRP A 187 3.91 -5.83 24.47
CA TRP A 187 3.27 -4.68 25.09
C TRP A 187 2.10 -5.08 25.99
N PHE A 188 1.15 -5.88 25.48
CA PHE A 188 -0.03 -6.32 26.25
C PHE A 188 0.27 -7.38 27.30
N LYS A 189 1.49 -7.93 27.34
CA LYS A 189 1.94 -8.76 28.45
C LYS A 189 2.38 -7.92 29.65
N VAL A 190 2.88 -6.71 29.41
CA VAL A 190 3.39 -5.80 30.45
C VAL A 190 2.37 -4.75 30.85
N MET A 191 1.63 -4.22 29.88
CA MET A 191 0.61 -3.20 30.08
C MET A 191 -0.79 -3.81 30.06
N PRO A 192 -1.71 -3.34 30.91
CA PRO A 192 -3.10 -3.80 30.88
C PRO A 192 -3.75 -3.45 29.54
N ILE A 193 -4.71 -4.29 29.14
CA ILE A 193 -5.55 -4.04 27.97
C ILE A 193 -6.54 -2.93 28.33
N SER A 194 -6.20 -1.69 27.99
CA SER A 194 -7.05 -0.51 28.17
C SER A 194 -7.12 0.29 26.87
N SER A 195 -8.13 1.17 26.74
CA SER A 195 -8.27 2.05 25.57
C SER A 195 -7.04 2.93 25.35
N THR A 196 -6.50 3.49 26.43
CA THR A 196 -5.28 4.33 26.38
C THR A 196 -4.06 3.51 25.98
N SER A 197 -3.86 2.33 26.58
CA SER A 197 -2.76 1.41 26.23
C SER A 197 -2.81 1.00 24.76
N SER A 198 -4.02 0.73 24.25
CA SER A 198 -4.27 0.35 22.86
C SER A 198 -4.00 1.50 21.88
N LEU A 199 -4.35 2.74 22.26
CA LEU A 199 -4.06 3.93 21.46
C LEU A 199 -2.56 4.23 21.41
N ILE A 200 -1.85 4.09 22.54
CA ILE A 200 -0.40 4.29 22.59
C ILE A 200 0.31 3.28 21.69
N ILE A 201 0.01 1.99 21.82
CA ILE A 201 0.69 0.96 21.03
C ILE A 201 0.35 1.07 19.53
N PHE A 202 -0.83 1.60 19.18
CA PHE A 202 -1.19 1.86 17.79
C PHE A 202 -0.21 2.82 17.09
N PHE A 203 0.21 3.90 17.76
CA PHE A 203 1.17 4.86 17.21
C PHE A 203 2.63 4.46 17.42
N VAL A 204 2.95 3.86 18.57
CA VAL A 204 4.33 3.53 18.94
C VAL A 204 4.84 2.29 18.20
N ALA A 205 3.99 1.27 18.00
CA ALA A 205 4.43 0.03 17.37
C ALA A 205 4.97 0.22 15.94
N PRO A 206 4.32 0.99 15.04
CA PRO A 206 4.87 1.26 13.71
C PRO A 206 6.25 1.94 13.75
N ILE A 207 6.45 2.93 14.63
CA ILE A 207 7.72 3.66 14.74
C ILE A 207 8.85 2.72 15.17
N ILE A 208 8.61 1.93 16.23
CA ILE A 208 9.58 0.93 16.71
C ILE A 208 9.87 -0.10 15.61
N THR A 209 8.81 -0.61 14.97
CA THR A 209 8.90 -1.63 13.91
C THR A 209 9.77 -1.15 12.75
N ILE A 210 9.47 0.04 12.21
CA ILE A 210 10.21 0.62 11.08
C ILE A 210 11.66 0.86 11.47
N THR A 211 11.90 1.40 12.67
CA THR A 211 13.26 1.68 13.17
C THR A 211 14.09 0.40 13.26
N ILE A 212 13.57 -0.65 13.90
CA ILE A 212 14.24 -1.95 14.02
C ILE A 212 14.49 -2.56 12.63
N CYS A 213 13.46 -2.60 11.78
CA CYS A 213 13.60 -3.14 10.42
C CYS A 213 14.66 -2.39 9.62
N ALA A 214 14.70 -1.05 9.69
CA ALA A 214 15.69 -0.23 9.01
C ALA A 214 17.11 -0.48 9.54
N CYS A 215 17.30 -0.52 10.86
CA CYS A 215 18.60 -0.82 11.48
C CYS A 215 19.11 -2.20 11.08
N VAL A 216 18.26 -3.22 11.11
CA VAL A 216 18.60 -4.59 10.70
C VAL A 216 18.93 -4.63 9.20
N ALA A 217 18.15 -3.96 8.36
CA ALA A 217 18.40 -3.90 6.92
C ALA A 217 19.75 -3.23 6.60
N ILE A 218 20.06 -2.12 7.27
CA ILE A 218 21.35 -1.42 7.14
C ILE A 218 22.51 -2.33 7.58
N PHE A 219 22.37 -3.00 8.73
CA PHE A 219 23.36 -3.93 9.25
C PHE A 219 23.60 -5.10 8.29
N MET A 220 22.53 -5.76 7.83
CA MET A 220 22.61 -6.88 6.90
C MET A 220 23.20 -6.47 5.55
N ARG A 221 22.85 -5.30 5.04
CA ARG A 221 23.42 -4.80 3.79
C ARG A 221 24.92 -4.52 3.91
N LYS A 222 25.39 -4.08 5.08
CA LYS A 222 26.81 -3.79 5.34
C LYS A 222 27.65 -5.05 5.58
N TYR A 223 27.16 -6.01 6.38
CA TYR A 223 27.97 -7.16 6.82
C TYR A 223 27.58 -8.49 6.17
N MET A 224 26.35 -8.62 5.65
CA MET A 224 25.78 -9.86 5.12
C MET A 224 25.14 -9.62 3.74
N THR A 225 25.82 -8.85 2.87
CA THR A 225 25.23 -8.33 1.62
C THR A 225 24.67 -9.42 0.72
N LYS A 226 25.32 -10.60 0.61
CA LYS A 226 24.80 -11.72 -0.19
C LYS A 226 23.44 -12.21 0.30
N ILE A 227 23.28 -12.34 1.62
CA ILE A 227 22.03 -12.78 2.25
C ILE A 227 20.97 -11.69 2.11
N TYR A 228 21.35 -10.43 2.33
CA TYR A 228 20.44 -9.30 2.12
C TYR A 228 19.91 -9.26 0.68
N MET A 229 20.80 -9.38 -0.31
CA MET A 229 20.42 -9.39 -1.73
C MET A 229 19.53 -10.58 -2.10
N LEU A 230 19.76 -11.75 -1.50
CA LEU A 230 18.88 -12.90 -1.69
C LEU A 230 17.47 -12.61 -1.15
N LEU A 231 17.38 -12.05 0.06
CA LEU A 231 16.11 -11.74 0.74
C LEU A 231 15.31 -10.64 0.04
N THR A 232 15.98 -9.67 -0.59
CA THR A 232 15.33 -8.56 -1.28
C THR A 232 15.15 -8.76 -2.79
N GLY A 233 15.58 -9.91 -3.33
CA GLY A 233 15.51 -10.19 -4.76
C GLY A 233 16.46 -9.33 -5.59
N GLY A 234 17.61 -8.96 -5.03
CA GLY A 234 18.67 -8.20 -5.67
C GLY A 234 18.51 -6.67 -5.60
N ARG A 235 17.66 -6.17 -4.69
CA ARG A 235 17.36 -4.74 -4.50
C ARG A 235 17.92 -4.19 -3.19
#